data_AF-A0AAT9P416-F1
#
_entry.id   AF-A0AAT9P416-F1
#
_cell.length_a   1.000
_cell.length_b   1.000
_cell.length_c   1.000
_cell.angle_alpha   90.00
_cell.angle_beta   90.00
_cell.angle_gamma   90.00
#
_symmetry.space_group_name_H-M   'P 1'
#
loop_
_entity.id
_entity.type
_entity.pdbx_description
1 polymer ?
#
loop_
_entity_poly.entity_id
_entity_poly.type
_entity_poly.pdbx_seq_one_letter_code
_entity_poly.pdbx_strand_id
1 'polypeptide(L)'
;MQKVIMFLLIIMQTVFISSYFVHSGIVFLTTYFWMAFCIITFFSGIQYHFTTDQNLMNNFTYRILSILLTAFSLFNFFFILYITFIDPYLYMETKVSVFKFFSE
;
A
#
# COMPACT_ATOMS: atom_id res chain seq x y z
N MET A 1 -11.03 2.66 18.54
CA MET A 1 -9.77 3.27 18.05
C MET A 1 -9.04 2.40 17.02
N GLN A 2 -8.76 1.12 17.27
CA GLN A 2 -7.98 0.27 16.34
C GLN A 2 -8.56 0.17 14.92
N LYS A 3 -9.89 0.03 14.75
CA LYS A 3 -10.54 0.04 13.41
C LYS A 3 -10.24 1.31 12.61
N VAL A 4 -10.24 2.47 13.28
CA VAL A 4 -9.93 3.76 12.67
C VAL A 4 -8.47 3.82 12.25
N ILE A 5 -7.57 3.33 13.10
CA ILE A 5 -6.13 3.25 12.80
C ILE A 5 -5.89 2.35 11.58
N MET A 6 -6.48 1.15 11.53
CA MET A 6 -6.33 0.24 10.38
C MET A 6 -6.84 0.87 9.09
N PHE A 7 -7.99 1.53 9.14
CA PHE A 7 -8.54 2.24 7.99
C PHE A 7 -7.60 3.37 7.51
N LEU A 8 -7.04 4.13 8.45
CA LEU A 8 -6.10 5.20 8.14
C LEU A 8 -4.80 4.65 7.55
N LEU A 9 -4.29 3.53 8.04
CA LEU A 9 -3.14 2.84 7.46
C LEU A 9 -3.42 2.34 6.03
N ILE A 10 -4.62 1.82 5.76
CA ILE A 10 -5.04 1.44 4.39
C ILE A 10 -5.08 2.67 3.48
N ILE A 11 -5.66 3.78 3.95
CA ILE A 11 -5.66 5.05 3.17
C ILE A 11 -4.23 5.47 2.84
N MET A 12 -3.32 5.40 3.81
CA MET A 12 -1.91 5.74 3.59
C MET A 12 -1.24 4.83 2.56
N GLN A 13 -1.58 3.54 2.53
CA GLN A 13 -1.12 2.61 1.48
C GLN A 13 -1.67 2.98 0.09
N THR A 14 -2.91 3.46 0.01
CA THR A 14 -3.48 3.97 -1.25
C THR A 14 -2.84 5.29 -1.70
N VAL A 15 -2.55 6.19 -0.75
CA VAL A 15 -1.87 7.46 -1.01
C VAL A 15 -0.48 7.24 -1.59
N PHE A 16 0.23 6.20 -1.16
CA PHE A 16 1.51 5.81 -1.76
C PHE A 16 1.38 5.52 -3.26
N ILE A 17 0.45 4.62 -3.62
CA ILE A 17 0.22 4.21 -5.02
C ILE A 17 -0.14 5.43 -5.87
N SER A 18 -1.09 6.25 -5.41
CA SER A 18 -1.51 7.44 -6.16
C SER A 18 -0.38 8.45 -6.30
N SER A 19 0.40 8.66 -5.24
CA SER A 19 1.56 9.57 -5.26
C SER A 19 2.65 9.11 -6.23
N TYR A 20 2.82 7.81 -6.43
CA TYR A 20 3.77 7.28 -7.41
C TYR A 20 3.42 7.70 -8.84
N PHE A 21 2.14 7.62 -9.24
CA PHE A 21 1.72 7.98 -10.60
C PHE A 21 1.67 9.50 -10.84
N VAL A 22 1.36 10.29 -9.82
CA VAL A 22 1.28 11.75 -9.92
C VAL A 22 2.66 12.40 -9.77
N HIS A 23 3.43 12.00 -8.76
CA HIS A 23 4.68 12.63 -8.33
C HIS A 23 5.83 11.61 -8.17
N SER A 24 6.08 10.83 -9.22
CA SER A 24 7.10 9.77 -9.26
C SER A 24 8.49 10.18 -8.74
N GLY A 25 8.94 11.41 -9.03
CA GLY A 25 10.24 11.92 -8.56
C GLY A 25 10.34 12.07 -7.04
N ILE A 26 9.26 12.43 -6.35
CA ILE A 26 9.24 12.56 -4.88
C ILE A 26 9.16 11.16 -4.24
N VAL A 27 8.47 10.23 -4.88
CA VAL A 27 8.35 8.86 -4.39
C VAL A 27 9.69 8.14 -4.43
N PHE A 28 10.53 8.36 -5.45
CA PHE A 28 11.88 7.78 -5.52
C PHE A 28 12.81 8.25 -4.39
N LEU A 29 12.63 9.50 -3.93
CA LEU A 29 13.41 10.06 -2.82
C LEU A 29 12.86 9.63 -1.45
N THR A 30 11.60 9.21 -1.38
CA THR A 30 10.94 8.77 -0.13
C THR A 30 10.71 7.26 -0.09
N THR A 31 11.27 6.50 -1.03
CA THR A 31 11.06 5.05 -1.18
C THR A 31 11.41 4.27 0.08
N TYR A 32 12.49 4.65 0.78
CA TYR A 32 12.91 4.01 2.03
C TYR A 32 11.85 4.16 3.14
N PHE A 33 11.21 5.34 3.21
CA PHE A 33 10.14 5.60 4.17
C PHE A 33 8.93 4.72 3.86
N TRP A 34 8.53 4.66 2.58
CA TRP A 34 7.41 3.82 2.15
C TRP A 34 7.68 2.33 2.33
N MET A 35 8.92 1.88 2.12
CA MET A 35 9.32 0.51 2.37
C MET A 35 9.22 0.15 3.85
N ALA A 36 9.76 1.00 4.74
CA ALA A 36 9.63 0.81 6.18
C ALA A 36 8.15 0.84 6.63
N PHE A 37 7.36 1.74 6.07
CA PHE A 37 5.92 1.82 6.32
C PHE A 37 5.18 0.54 5.91
N CYS A 38 5.50 -0.05 4.75
CA CYS A 38 4.95 -1.33 4.32
C CYS A 38 5.28 -2.46 5.30
N ILE A 39 6.53 -2.54 5.78
CA ILE A 39 6.94 -3.55 6.75
C ILE A 39 6.17 -3.39 8.07
N ILE A 40 6.08 -2.17 8.62
CA ILE A 40 5.38 -1.89 9.88
C ILE A 40 3.89 -2.22 9.75
N THR A 41 3.25 -1.79 8.67
CA THR A 41 1.82 -2.04 8.43
C THR A 41 1.52 -3.51 8.19
N PHE A 42 2.43 -4.25 7.57
CA PHE A 42 2.32 -5.71 7.42
C PHE A 42 2.32 -6.42 8.78
N PHE A 43 3.30 -6.14 9.64
CA PHE A 43 3.36 -6.73 10.97
C PHE A 43 2.15 -6.32 11.83
N SER A 44 1.71 -5.07 11.72
CA SER A 44 0.50 -4.58 12.36
C SER A 44 -0.74 -5.36 11.91
N GLY A 45 -0.92 -5.54 10.59
CA GLY A 45 -2.03 -6.32 10.05
C GLY A 45 -2.00 -7.81 10.44
N ILE A 46 -0.81 -8.41 10.56
CA ILE A 46 -0.65 -9.78 11.06
C ILE A 46 -1.01 -9.85 12.54
N GLN A 47 -0.46 -8.95 13.36
CA GLN A 47 -0.73 -8.91 14.79
C GLN A 47 -2.23 -8.77 15.06
N TYR A 48 -2.91 -7.92 14.30
CA TYR A 48 -4.35 -7.75 14.38
C TYR A 48 -5.15 -8.97 13.91
N HIS A 49 -4.63 -9.76 12.98
CA HIS A 49 -5.26 -11.00 12.55
C HIS A 49 -5.17 -12.11 13.62
N PHE A 50 -4.06 -12.16 14.36
CA PHE A 50 -3.83 -13.16 15.41
C PHE A 50 -4.22 -12.72 16.82
N THR A 51 -4.72 -11.49 16.98
CA THR A 51 -5.09 -10.99 18.30
C THR A 51 -6.25 -11.81 18.85
N THR A 52 -6.08 -12.32 20.07
CA THR A 52 -7.03 -13.22 20.74
C THR A 52 -8.06 -12.44 21.57
N ASP A 53 -8.25 -11.16 21.26
CA ASP A 53 -9.26 -10.35 21.92
C ASP A 53 -10.66 -10.80 21.45
N GLN A 54 -11.41 -11.40 22.38
CA GLN A 54 -12.72 -12.01 22.11
C GLN A 54 -13.73 -11.03 21.51
N ASN A 55 -13.59 -9.71 21.77
CA ASN A 55 -14.44 -8.67 21.17
C ASN A 55 -14.07 -8.33 19.71
N LEU A 56 -12.80 -8.52 19.32
CA LEU A 56 -12.32 -8.35 17.95
C LEU A 56 -12.58 -9.60 17.10
N MET A 57 -12.41 -10.79 17.70
CA MET A 57 -12.48 -12.08 17.00
C MET A 57 -13.84 -12.33 16.34
N ASN A 58 -14.92 -11.83 16.95
CA ASN A 58 -16.29 -11.97 16.43
C ASN A 58 -16.70 -10.87 15.43
N ASN A 59 -15.82 -9.90 15.16
CA ASN A 59 -16.16 -8.71 14.40
C ASN A 59 -15.68 -8.86 12.94
N PHE A 60 -16.56 -9.34 12.07
CA PHE A 60 -16.26 -9.62 10.65
C PHE A 60 -15.57 -8.45 9.93
N THR A 61 -16.02 -7.22 10.17
CA THR A 61 -15.40 -5.99 9.62
C THR A 61 -13.93 -5.84 10.01
N TYR A 62 -13.58 -6.20 11.24
CA TYR A 62 -12.21 -6.10 11.73
C TYR A 62 -11.29 -7.09 11.00
N ARG A 63 -11.77 -8.31 10.80
CA ARG A 63 -11.05 -9.36 10.07
C ARG A 63 -10.82 -8.97 8.62
N ILE A 64 -11.82 -8.40 7.94
CA ILE A 64 -11.67 -7.86 6.58
C ILE A 64 -10.63 -6.76 6.55
N LEU A 65 -10.70 -5.78 7.47
CA LEU A 65 -9.73 -4.69 7.53
C LEU A 65 -8.31 -5.20 7.76
N SER A 66 -8.13 -6.23 8.59
CA SER A 66 -6.83 -6.87 8.82
C SER A 66 -6.26 -7.52 7.57
N ILE A 67 -7.09 -8.29 6.86
CA ILE A 67 -6.69 -8.97 5.62
C ILE A 67 -6.39 -7.96 4.52
N LEU A 68 -7.21 -6.90 4.39
CA LEU A 68 -6.96 -5.83 3.44
C LEU A 68 -5.64 -5.12 3.74
N LEU A 69 -5.39 -4.77 5.01
CA LEU A 69 -4.17 -4.09 5.40
C LEU A 69 -2.93 -4.95 5.11
N THR A 70 -2.95 -6.24 5.45
CA THR A 70 -1.83 -7.14 5.14
C THR A 70 -1.64 -7.30 3.63
N ALA A 71 -2.70 -7.53 2.86
CA ALA A 71 -2.62 -7.67 1.42
C ALA A 71 -2.09 -6.40 0.73
N PHE A 72 -2.61 -5.22 1.09
CA PHE A 72 -2.14 -3.94 0.54
C PHE A 72 -0.69 -3.65 0.89
N SER A 73 -0.28 -3.90 2.14
CA SER A 73 1.10 -3.70 2.57
C SER A 73 2.08 -4.60 1.82
N LEU A 74 1.73 -5.87 1.58
CA LEU A 74 2.52 -6.80 0.78
C LEU A 74 2.59 -6.37 -0.69
N PHE A 75 1.44 -6.02 -1.28
CA PHE A 75 1.38 -5.54 -2.65
C PHE A 75 2.27 -4.32 -2.85
N ASN A 76 2.16 -3.31 -1.97
CA ASN A 76 2.99 -2.11 -2.04
C ASN A 76 4.46 -2.39 -1.78
N PHE A 77 4.79 -3.31 -0.89
CA PHE A 77 6.17 -3.71 -0.66
C PHE A 77 6.81 -4.30 -1.93
N PHE A 78 6.13 -5.24 -2.58
CA PHE A 78 6.61 -5.82 -3.84
C PHE A 78 6.60 -4.80 -4.98
N PHE A 79 5.61 -3.92 -5.02
CA PHE A 79 5.58 -2.83 -5.98
C PHE A 79 6.80 -1.91 -5.82
N ILE A 80 7.16 -1.53 -4.59
CA ILE A 80 8.36 -0.74 -4.30
C ILE A 80 9.62 -1.47 -4.76
N LEU A 81 9.75 -2.76 -4.46
CA LEU A 81 10.90 -3.56 -4.92
C LEU A 81 10.98 -3.58 -6.46
N TYR A 82 9.84 -3.78 -7.12
CA TYR A 82 9.75 -3.81 -8.57
C TYR A 82 10.22 -2.48 -9.20
N ILE A 83 9.69 -1.35 -8.74
CA ILE A 83 10.08 -0.04 -9.29
C ILE A 83 11.52 0.35 -8.92
N THR A 84 12.07 -0.17 -7.83
CA THR A 84 13.43 0.18 -7.40
C THR A 84 14.48 -0.60 -8.18
N PHE A 85 14.23 -1.89 -8.47
CA PHE A 85 15.26 -2.78 -9.02
C PHE A 85 15.04 -3.18 -10.48
N ILE A 86 13.79 -3.17 -10.96
CA ILE A 86 13.46 -3.68 -12.31
C ILE A 86 13.16 -2.52 -13.25
N ASP A 87 12.17 -1.70 -12.92
CA ASP A 87 11.76 -0.61 -13.81
C ASP A 87 11.38 0.67 -13.03
N PRO A 88 12.35 1.58 -12.83
CA PRO A 88 12.12 2.85 -12.17
C PRO A 88 11.30 3.84 -12.99
N TYR A 89 11.07 3.59 -14.28
CA TYR A 89 10.36 4.48 -15.20
C TYR A 89 9.00 3.95 -15.64
N LEU A 90 8.50 2.87 -15.03
CA LEU A 90 7.18 2.29 -15.30
C LEU A 90 6.05 3.35 -15.38
N TYR A 91 6.14 4.42 -14.57
CA TYR A 91 5.18 5.53 -14.59
C TYR A 91 5.21 6.37 -15.89
N MET A 92 6.37 6.50 -16.54
CA MET A 92 6.49 7.21 -17.82
C MET A 92 5.86 6.39 -18.94
N GLU A 93 6.12 5.08 -18.97
CA GLU A 93 5.55 4.19 -19.98
C GLU A 93 4.02 4.14 -19.90
N THR A 94 3.46 4.09 -18.68
CA THR A 94 2.01 4.16 -18.46
C THR A 94 1.42 5.51 -18.85
N LYS A 95 2.12 6.64 -18.62
CA LYS A 95 1.65 7.95 -19.10
C LYS A 95 1.60 8.02 -20.62
N VAL A 96 2.62 7.50 -21.30
CA VAL A 96 2.69 7.51 -22.78
C VAL A 96 1.61 6.64 -23.41
N SER A 97 1.33 5.47 -22.84
CA SER A 97 0.28 4.57 -23.34
C SER A 97 -1.13 5.13 -23.13
N VAL A 98 -1.41 5.72 -21.95
CA VAL A 98 -2.69 6.39 -21.70
C VAL A 98 -2.89 7.58 -22.63
N PHE A 99 -1.84 8.40 -22.85
CA PHE A 99 -1.95 9.55 -23.76
C PHE A 99 -2.22 9.12 -25.21
N LYS A 100 -1.61 8.02 -25.67
CA LYS A 100 -1.91 7.42 -26.98
C LYS A 100 -3.35 6.91 -27.09
N PHE A 101 -3.87 6.28 -26.04
CA PHE A 101 -5.25 5.78 -26.02
C PHE A 101 -6.30 6.89 -26.12
N PHE A 102 -6.01 8.08 -25.60
CA PHE A 102 -6.90 9.25 -25.73
C PHE A 102 -6.65 10.09 -27.00
N SER A 103 -5.62 9.77 -27.80
CA SER A 103 -5.32 10.47 -29.06
C SER A 103 -5.82 9.74 -30.30
N GLU A 104 -6.32 8.51 -30.16
CA GLU A 104 -7.11 7.77 -31.17
C GLU A 104 -8.60 8.02 -30.96
#